data_AF-A0A1G7EUU4-F1
#
_entry.id   AF-A0A1G7EUU4-F1
#
_cell.length_a   1.000
_cell.length_b   1.000
_cell.length_c   1.000
_cell.angle_alpha   90.00
_cell.angle_beta   90.00
_cell.angle_gamma   90.00
#
_symmetry.space_group_name_H-M   'P 1'
#
loop_
_entity.id
_entity.type
_entity.pdbx_description
1 polymer ?
#
loop_
_entity_poly.entity_id
_entity_poly.type
_entity_poly.pdbx_seq_one_letter_code
_entity_poly.pdbx_strand_id
1 'polypeptide(L)'
;MEAPIRKFEAADGEFLRDERGQITGGVTLSLVAEPIADFSPSQDDNPLRGTMRLHSKDSILERYPSVEAYYGACDVHDDALEKAGYLEKTGRRLLRNVEAELWERAVNGAPAPQSSPQSVA
;
A
#
# COMPACT_ATOMS: atom_id res chain seq x y z
N MET A 1 -26.36 16.23 3.25
CA MET A 1 -25.65 14.94 3.46
C MET A 1 -24.20 15.32 3.59
N GLU A 2 -23.67 15.38 4.81
CA GLU A 2 -22.25 15.68 4.99
C GLU A 2 -21.43 14.53 4.40
N ALA A 3 -20.48 14.84 3.52
CA ALA A 3 -19.47 13.86 3.12
C ALA A 3 -18.79 13.34 4.38
N PRO A 4 -18.55 12.03 4.52
CA PRO A 4 -17.90 11.50 5.70
C PRO A 4 -16.43 11.93 5.68
N ILE A 5 -16.12 13.11 6.18
CA ILE A 5 -14.74 13.50 6.47
C ILE A 5 -14.38 12.77 7.75
N ARG A 6 -13.91 11.51 7.65
CA ARG A 6 -13.37 10.83 8.83
C ARG A 6 -12.01 11.43 9.16
N LYS A 7 -12.01 12.13 10.30
CA LYS A 7 -10.85 12.75 10.94
C LYS A 7 -9.91 11.65 11.42
N PHE A 8 -8.60 11.85 11.25
CA PHE A 8 -7.61 11.11 12.03
C PHE A 8 -7.99 11.22 13.51
N GLU A 9 -7.95 10.09 14.22
CA GLU A 9 -8.28 10.10 15.63
C GLU A 9 -7.14 10.76 16.38
N ALA A 10 -7.50 11.70 17.26
CA ALA A 10 -6.55 12.42 18.07
C ALA A 10 -7.06 12.51 19.51
N ALA A 11 -6.15 12.34 20.46
CA ALA A 11 -6.39 12.58 21.88
C ALA A 11 -5.24 13.47 22.39
N ASP A 12 -5.56 14.42 23.27
CA ASP A 12 -4.57 15.29 23.92
C ASP A 12 -3.64 16.06 22.95
N GLY A 13 -4.12 16.35 21.74
CA GLY A 13 -3.35 17.08 20.73
C GLY A 13 -2.41 16.22 19.89
N GLU A 14 -2.40 14.90 20.10
CA GLU A 14 -1.60 13.95 19.33
C GLU A 14 -2.49 12.98 18.54
N PHE A 15 -1.98 12.52 17.39
CA PHE A 15 -2.62 11.46 16.64
C PHE A 15 -2.49 10.14 17.37
N LEU A 16 -3.62 9.47 17.59
CA LEU A 16 -3.65 8.11 18.14
C LEU A 16 -3.00 7.14 17.15
N ARG A 17 -2.39 6.07 17.64
CA ARG A 17 -1.71 5.05 16.82
C ARG A 17 -2.16 3.63 17.16
N ASP A 18 -2.24 2.77 16.17
CA ASP A 18 -2.58 1.35 16.34
C ASP A 18 -1.38 0.52 16.84
N GLU A 19 -1.59 -0.78 17.05
CA GLU A 19 -0.55 -1.73 17.48
C GLU A 19 0.63 -1.84 16.50
N ARG A 20 0.47 -1.36 15.26
CA ARG A 20 1.49 -1.32 14.20
C ARG A 20 2.17 0.05 14.10
N GLY A 21 1.84 0.98 15.00
CA GLY A 21 2.37 2.34 15.04
C GLY A 21 1.79 3.27 13.96
N GLN A 22 0.74 2.86 13.25
CA GLN A 22 0.07 3.67 12.24
C GLN A 22 -0.95 4.60 12.88
N ILE A 23 -1.13 5.82 12.37
CA ILE A 23 -2.13 6.75 12.90
C ILE A 23 -3.52 6.13 12.75
N THR A 24 -4.31 6.10 13.83
CA THR A 24 -5.69 5.59 13.80
C THR A 24 -6.63 6.61 13.15
N GLY A 25 -7.60 6.11 12.40
CA GLY A 25 -8.39 6.91 11.45
C GLY A 25 -7.70 7.08 10.10
N GLY A 26 -8.42 7.60 9.10
CA GLY A 26 -7.94 7.69 7.72
C GLY A 26 -8.29 6.48 6.83
N VAL A 27 -7.62 6.38 5.68
CA VAL A 27 -7.81 5.32 4.67
C VAL A 27 -6.56 4.46 4.62
N THR A 28 -6.72 3.14 4.75
CA THR A 28 -5.64 2.17 4.53
C THR A 28 -5.78 1.58 3.14
N LEU A 29 -4.79 1.78 2.28
CA LEU A 29 -4.75 1.19 0.94
C LEU A 29 -4.42 -0.30 1.01
N SER A 30 -4.84 -1.08 0.01
CA SER A 30 -4.58 -2.53 -0.09
C SER A 30 -3.12 -2.90 0.18
N LEU A 31 -2.17 -2.18 -0.42
CA LEU A 31 -0.72 -2.36 -0.28
C LEU A 31 -0.19 -2.28 1.16
N VAL A 32 -0.90 -1.56 2.04
CA VAL A 32 -0.56 -1.42 3.46
C VAL A 32 -1.28 -2.46 4.31
N ALA A 33 -2.51 -2.81 3.94
CA ALA A 33 -3.31 -3.81 4.63
C ALA A 33 -2.81 -5.24 4.37
N GLU A 34 -2.38 -5.51 3.14
CA GLU A 34 -1.87 -6.78 2.64
C GLU A 34 -0.38 -6.65 2.23
N PRO A 35 0.53 -6.43 3.18
CA PRO A 35 1.90 -6.10 2.85
C PRO A 35 2.68 -7.31 2.34
N ILE A 36 3.34 -7.14 1.19
CA ILE A 36 4.46 -7.97 0.71
C ILE A 36 5.77 -7.17 0.61
N ALA A 37 5.71 -5.90 0.99
CA ALA A 37 6.82 -4.97 1.06
C ALA A 37 6.56 -3.92 2.16
N ASP A 38 7.61 -3.51 2.85
CA ASP A 38 7.58 -2.42 3.80
C ASP A 38 8.14 -1.15 3.16
N PHE A 39 7.45 -0.02 3.36
CA PHE A 39 7.88 1.29 2.90
C PHE A 39 8.29 2.13 4.11
N SER A 40 9.56 2.47 4.19
CA SER A 40 10.06 3.40 5.22
C SER A 40 10.23 4.79 4.63
N PRO A 41 9.79 5.84 5.35
CA PRO A 41 9.98 7.21 4.92
C PRO A 41 11.47 7.54 4.81
N SER A 42 11.77 8.57 4.04
CA SER A 42 13.11 9.13 3.95
C SER A 42 13.65 9.58 5.31
N GLN A 43 14.94 9.35 5.53
CA GLN A 43 15.68 9.94 6.63
C GLN A 43 15.93 11.44 6.35
N ASP A 44 16.20 12.22 7.40
CA ASP A 44 16.25 13.70 7.40
C ASP A 44 17.23 14.32 6.39
N ASP A 45 18.21 13.56 5.91
CA ASP A 45 19.24 14.02 4.98
C ASP A 45 18.79 14.06 3.51
N ASN A 46 17.73 13.33 3.14
CA ASN A 46 17.14 13.41 1.81
C ASN A 46 15.63 13.07 1.79
N PRO A 47 14.73 14.08 1.88
CA PRO A 47 13.29 13.88 2.00
C PRO A 47 12.62 13.24 0.77
N LEU A 48 13.38 13.03 -0.31
CA LEU A 48 12.90 12.46 -1.57
C LEU A 48 13.26 10.98 -1.74
N ARG A 49 13.97 10.37 -0.78
CA ARG A 49 14.42 8.97 -0.86
C ARG A 49 13.88 8.13 0.28
N GLY A 50 12.77 7.42 0.03
CA GLY A 50 12.31 6.34 0.90
C GLY A 50 13.04 5.02 0.62
N THR A 51 13.06 4.12 1.60
CA THR A 51 13.54 2.75 1.39
C THR A 51 12.37 1.79 1.33
N MET A 52 12.42 0.86 0.37
CA MET A 52 11.46 -0.23 0.28
C MET A 52 12.16 -1.56 0.57
N ARG A 53 11.60 -2.35 1.47
CA ARG A 53 12.08 -3.70 1.79
C ARG A 53 11.03 -4.72 1.37
N LEU A 54 11.38 -5.59 0.42
CA LEU A 54 10.51 -6.70 0.04
C LEU A 54 10.53 -7.78 1.13
N HIS A 55 9.38 -8.41 1.39
CA HIS A 55 9.30 -9.61 2.21
C HIS A 55 9.91 -10.80 1.47
N SER A 56 10.26 -11.87 2.19
CA SER A 56 10.82 -13.06 1.54
C SER A 56 9.76 -13.79 0.72
N LYS A 57 10.17 -14.38 -0.40
CA LYS A 57 9.30 -15.22 -1.24
C LYS A 57 8.55 -16.27 -0.43
N ASP A 58 9.25 -16.99 0.45
CA ASP A 58 8.64 -18.07 1.25
C ASP A 58 7.55 -17.53 2.17
N SER A 59 7.77 -16.40 2.84
CA SER A 59 6.77 -15.76 3.70
C SER A 59 5.57 -15.25 2.91
N ILE A 60 5.80 -14.72 1.69
CA ILE A 60 4.72 -14.26 0.81
C ILE A 60 3.88 -15.45 0.34
N LEU A 61 4.51 -16.54 -0.11
CA LEU A 61 3.81 -17.72 -0.63
C LEU A 61 3.10 -18.52 0.47
N GLU A 62 3.56 -18.45 1.73
CA GLU A 62 2.84 -18.99 2.88
C GLU A 62 1.50 -18.27 3.11
N ARG A 63 1.46 -16.94 2.91
CA ARG A 63 0.25 -16.13 3.10
C ARG A 63 -0.64 -16.08 1.85
N TYR A 64 -0.03 -15.98 0.68
CA TYR A 64 -0.71 -15.88 -0.61
C TYR A 64 -0.13 -16.92 -1.58
N PRO A 65 -0.79 -18.09 -1.75
CA PRO A 65 -0.24 -19.19 -2.53
C PRO A 65 -0.11 -18.90 -4.04
N SER A 66 -0.74 -17.84 -4.53
CA SER A 66 -0.61 -17.36 -5.91
C SER A 66 -0.81 -15.84 -6.00
N VAL A 67 -0.48 -15.27 -7.17
CA VAL A 67 -0.69 -13.85 -7.43
C VAL A 67 -2.18 -13.49 -7.40
N GLU A 68 -3.05 -14.39 -7.86
CA GLU A 68 -4.50 -14.23 -7.82
C GLU A 68 -5.01 -14.23 -6.37
N ALA A 69 -4.41 -15.02 -5.47
CA ALA A 69 -4.75 -15.00 -4.05
C ALA A 69 -4.34 -13.68 -3.39
N TYR A 70 -3.17 -13.16 -3.74
CA TYR A 70 -2.72 -11.84 -3.28
C TYR A 70 -3.65 -10.73 -3.78
N TYR A 71 -3.97 -10.72 -5.07
CA TYR A 71 -4.93 -9.80 -5.66
C TYR A 71 -6.31 -9.88 -5.03
N GLY A 72 -6.81 -11.08 -4.76
CA GLY A 72 -8.09 -11.27 -4.08
C GLY A 72 -8.09 -10.66 -2.66
N ALA A 73 -6.97 -10.75 -1.94
CA ALA A 73 -6.84 -10.11 -0.63
C ALA A 73 -6.80 -8.58 -0.74
N CYS A 74 -6.07 -8.02 -1.72
CA CYS A 74 -6.07 -6.58 -1.99
C CYS A 74 -7.45 -6.05 -2.39
N ASP A 75 -8.17 -6.78 -3.25
CA ASP A 75 -9.47 -6.39 -3.78
C ASP A 75 -10.52 -6.22 -2.67
N VAL A 76 -10.43 -6.95 -1.56
CA VAL A 76 -11.33 -6.77 -0.39
C VAL A 76 -11.26 -5.33 0.14
N HIS A 77 -10.06 -4.76 0.22
CA HIS A 77 -9.86 -3.39 0.72
C HIS A 77 -10.20 -2.36 -0.36
N ASP A 78 -9.75 -2.57 -1.59
CA ASP A 78 -9.99 -1.64 -2.69
C ASP A 78 -11.48 -1.52 -3.03
N ASP A 79 -12.24 -2.62 -3.00
CA ASP A 79 -13.69 -2.61 -3.18
C ASP A 79 -14.39 -1.80 -2.09
N ALA A 80 -13.93 -1.91 -0.84
CA ALA A 80 -14.47 -1.15 0.28
C ALA A 80 -14.19 0.35 0.12
N LEU A 81 -12.99 0.72 -0.34
CA LEU A 81 -12.61 2.11 -0.61
C LEU A 81 -13.35 2.71 -1.81
N GLU A 82 -13.52 1.95 -2.89
CA GLU A 82 -14.26 2.38 -4.07
C GLU A 82 -15.74 2.60 -3.73
N LYS A 83 -16.35 1.65 -3.01
CA LYS A 83 -17.74 1.77 -2.52
C LYS A 83 -17.93 2.97 -1.59
N ALA A 84 -16.93 3.31 -0.80
CA ALA A 84 -16.94 4.46 0.10
C ALA A 84 -16.60 5.80 -0.60
N GLY A 85 -16.22 5.77 -1.88
CA GLY A 85 -15.87 6.95 -2.66
C GLY A 85 -14.46 7.49 -2.42
N TYR A 86 -13.57 6.70 -1.79
CA TYR A 86 -12.18 7.08 -1.52
C TYR A 86 -11.19 6.61 -2.58
N LEU A 87 -11.59 5.64 -3.41
CA LEU A 87 -10.75 5.10 -4.47
C LEU A 87 -11.46 5.22 -5.82
N GLU A 88 -10.91 6.04 -6.70
CA GLU A 88 -11.35 6.11 -8.08
C GLU A 88 -10.77 4.97 -8.90
N LYS A 89 -11.43 4.61 -10.00
CA LYS A 89 -10.99 3.56 -10.94
C LYS A 89 -9.55 3.75 -11.42
N THR A 90 -9.12 4.98 -11.67
CA THR A 90 -7.75 5.30 -12.08
C THR A 90 -6.75 4.99 -10.97
N GLY A 91 -7.09 5.34 -9.72
CA GLY A 91 -6.28 5.01 -8.55
C GLY A 91 -6.19 3.50 -8.33
N ARG A 92 -7.31 2.79 -8.44
CA ARG A 92 -7.34 1.32 -8.34
C ARG A 92 -6.44 0.64 -9.37
N ARG A 93 -6.47 1.11 -10.63
CA ARG A 93 -5.58 0.61 -11.67
C ARG A 93 -4.11 0.86 -11.33
N LEU A 94 -3.79 2.02 -10.74
CA LEU A 94 -2.43 2.31 -10.29
C LEU A 94 -2.00 1.36 -9.17
N LEU A 95 -2.85 1.12 -8.17
CA LEU A 95 -2.57 0.15 -7.10
C LEU A 95 -2.30 -1.24 -7.65
N ARG A 96 -3.15 -1.75 -8.56
CA ARG A 96 -2.94 -3.05 -9.20
C ARG A 96 -1.61 -3.14 -9.95
N ASN A 97 -1.19 -2.07 -10.62
CA ASN A 97 0.11 -2.05 -11.29
C ASN A 97 1.29 -2.12 -10.30
N VAL A 98 1.17 -1.44 -9.16
CA VAL A 98 2.18 -1.52 -8.09
C VAL A 98 2.17 -2.91 -7.45
N GLU A 99 1.00 -3.47 -7.16
CA GLU A 99 0.85 -4.84 -6.64
C GLU A 99 1.53 -5.87 -7.55
N ALA A 100 1.31 -5.77 -8.87
CA ALA A 100 1.94 -6.62 -9.86
C ALA A 100 3.46 -6.47 -9.86
N GLU A 101 3.97 -5.23 -9.84
CA GLU A 101 5.41 -4.94 -9.83
C GLU A 101 6.10 -5.48 -8.57
N LEU A 102 5.47 -5.32 -7.40
CA LEU A 102 5.98 -5.88 -6.15
C LEU A 102 6.01 -7.40 -6.18
N TRP A 103 4.95 -8.04 -6.71
CA TRP A 103 4.90 -9.50 -6.85
C TRP A 103 6.00 -10.02 -7.76
N GLU A 104 6.18 -9.41 -8.93
CA GLU A 104 7.23 -9.81 -9.88
C GLU A 104 8.61 -9.75 -9.24
N ARG A 105 8.89 -8.73 -8.45
CA ARG A 105 10.18 -8.58 -7.78
C ARG A 105 10.36 -9.54 -6.60
N ALA A 106 9.35 -9.64 -5.74
CA ALA A 106 9.48 -10.38 -4.48
C ALA A 106 9.34 -11.90 -4.69
N VAL A 107 8.50 -12.34 -5.62
CA VAL A 107 8.18 -13.76 -5.84
C VAL A 107 8.85 -14.33 -7.08
N ASN A 108 8.82 -13.59 -8.19
CA ASN A 108 9.37 -14.06 -9.47
C ASN A 108 10.85 -13.67 -9.64
N GLY A 109 11.40 -12.80 -8.78
CA GLY A 109 12.80 -12.38 -8.80
C GLY A 109 13.14 -11.42 -9.93
N ALA A 110 12.14 -10.69 -10.46
CA ALA A 110 12.37 -9.65 -11.44
C ALA A 110 13.29 -8.55 -10.87
N PRO A 111 14.19 -7.98 -11.69
CA PRO A 111 15.03 -6.88 -11.25
C PRO A 111 14.17 -5.65 -10.91
N ALA A 112 14.66 -4.80 -9.99
CA ALA A 112 14.03 -3.52 -9.75
C ALA A 112 14.01 -2.69 -11.05
N PRO A 113 12.90 -1.98 -11.36
CA PRO A 113 12.84 -1.15 -12.56
C PRO A 113 13.98 -0.12 -12.55
N GLN A 114 14.73 -0.05 -13.64
CA GLN A 114 15.88 0.87 -13.79
C GLN A 114 15.47 2.35 -13.83
N SER A 115 14.17 2.62 -13.99
CA SER A 115 13.56 3.95 -13.88
C SER A 115 12.07 3.80 -13.54
N SER A 116 11.60 4.49 -12.52
CA SER A 116 10.16 4.77 -12.37
C SER A 116 9.75 5.69 -13.53
N PRO A 117 8.76 5.34 -14.37
CA PRO A 117 8.31 6.21 -15.45
C PRO A 117 7.59 7.41 -14.84
N GLN A 118 8.33 8.48 -14.58
CA GLN A 118 7.76 9.83 -14.57
C GLN A 118 7.83 10.36 -16.00
N SER A 119 7.18 9.69 -16.96
CA SER A 119 6.86 10.38 -18.21
C SER A 119 5.58 11.15 -17.97
N VAL A 120 5.73 12.44 -17.68
CA VAL A 120 4.64 13.41 -17.85
C VAL A 120 4.34 13.42 -19.34
N ALA A 121 3.15 12.95 -19.72
CA ALA A 121 2.58 13.16 -21.05
C ALA A 121 1.46 14.19 -20.91
#